data_AF-A0A433YFG9-F1
#
_entry.id   AF-A0A433YFG9-F1
#
_cell.length_a   1.000
_cell.length_b   1.000
_cell.length_c   1.000
_cell.angle_alpha   90.00
_cell.angle_beta   90.00
_cell.angle_gamma   90.00
#
_symmetry.space_group_name_H-M   'P 1'
#
loop_
_entity.id
_entity.type
_entity.pdbx_description
1 polymer ?
#
loop_
_entity_poly.entity_id
_entity_poly.type
_entity_poly.pdbx_seq_one_letter_code
_entity_poly.pdbx_strand_id
1 'polypeptide(L)'
;MNEIKKVLAEDGSGLLVRVDGQVELGANVYKTWHHEIWTDRDKFEADITEERLEDGQHIYCCNLAGFTDEDALQSFERRESLMAHN
;
A
#
# COMPACT_ATOMS: atom_id res chain seq x y z
N MET A 1 -14.87 -6.65 -4.83
CA MET A 1 -13.85 -6.34 -5.87
C MET A 1 -12.81 -7.44 -5.81
N ASN A 2 -12.42 -8.01 -6.95
CA ASN A 2 -11.30 -8.95 -7.00
C ASN A 2 -10.02 -8.15 -7.17
N GLU A 3 -9.42 -7.77 -6.04
CA GLU A 3 -8.09 -7.17 -6.03
C GLU A 3 -7.04 -8.27 -5.82
N ILE A 4 -5.91 -8.14 -6.51
CA ILE A 4 -4.75 -9.01 -6.36
C ILE A 4 -3.62 -8.13 -5.86
N LYS A 5 -3.13 -8.42 -4.66
CA LYS A 5 -2.00 -7.72 -4.04
C LYS A 5 -0.70 -8.48 -4.31
N LYS A 6 0.33 -7.76 -4.76
CA LYS A 6 1.68 -8.29 -4.99
C LYS A 6 2.70 -7.44 -4.25
N VAL A 7 3.45 -8.03 -3.34
CA VAL A 7 4.58 -7.36 -2.70
C VAL A 7 5.69 -7.15 -3.73
N LEU A 8 6.11 -5.90 -3.89
CA LEU A 8 7.21 -5.49 -4.78
C LEU A 8 8.52 -5.30 -4.02
N ALA A 9 8.46 -4.78 -2.79
CA ALA A 9 9.62 -4.60 -1.91
C ALA A 9 9.22 -4.73 -0.44
N GLU A 10 10.20 -5.03 0.40
CA GLU A 10 10.06 -5.20 1.85
C GLU A 10 11.34 -4.73 2.56
N ASP A 11 11.17 -3.97 3.65
CA ASP A 11 12.23 -3.57 4.58
C ASP A 11 11.67 -3.50 6.00
N GLY A 12 12.13 -4.37 6.90
CA GLY A 12 11.56 -4.49 8.25
C GLY A 12 10.06 -4.80 8.21
N SER A 13 9.24 -3.91 8.78
CA SER A 13 7.77 -4.00 8.73
C SER A 13 7.15 -3.23 7.55
N GLY A 14 7.97 -2.51 6.78
CA GLY A 14 7.56 -1.75 5.62
C GLY A 14 7.38 -2.65 4.39
N LEU A 15 6.25 -2.51 3.70
CA LEU A 15 5.98 -3.23 2.45
C LEU A 15 5.56 -2.25 1.36
N LEU A 16 6.17 -2.37 0.19
CA LEU A 16 5.63 -1.78 -1.04
C LEU A 16 4.82 -2.84 -1.77
N VAL A 17 3.55 -2.55 -2.02
CA VAL A 17 2.59 -3.48 -2.61
C VAL A 17 1.99 -2.86 -3.86
N ARG A 18 1.87 -3.64 -4.94
CA ARG A 18 1.05 -3.33 -6.10
C ARG A 18 -0.30 -4.01 -5.95
N VAL A 19 -1.36 -3.26 -6.15
CA VAL A 19 -2.74 -3.75 -6.13
C VAL A 19 -3.29 -3.65 -7.53
N ASP A 20 -3.56 -4.79 -8.16
CA ASP A 20 -4.24 -4.86 -9.45
C ASP A 20 -5.72 -5.19 -9.21
N GLY A 21 -6.63 -4.46 -9.85
CA GLY A 21 -8.06 -4.57 -9.64
C GLY A 21 -8.88 -4.41 -10.92
N GLN A 22 -10.20 -4.42 -10.75
CA GLN A 22 -11.15 -4.18 -11.83
C GLN A 22 -12.31 -3.34 -11.31
N VAL A 23 -12.76 -2.37 -12.11
CA VAL A 23 -13.93 -1.55 -11.86
C VAL A 23 -14.91 -1.64 -13.01
N GLU A 24 -16.18 -1.83 -12.69
CA GLU A 24 -17.28 -1.81 -13.67
C GLU A 24 -17.83 -0.38 -13.78
N LEU A 25 -17.82 0.18 -14.99
CA LEU A 25 -18.42 1.47 -15.29
C LEU A 25 -19.42 1.29 -16.44
N GLY A 26 -20.70 1.24 -16.09
CA GLY A 26 -21.78 0.92 -17.04
C GLY A 26 -21.68 -0.54 -17.51
N ALA A 27 -21.59 -0.74 -18.82
CA ALA A 27 -21.45 -2.06 -19.43
C ALA A 27 -19.98 -2.51 -19.62
N ASN A 28 -19.01 -1.68 -19.19
CA ASN A 28 -17.60 -1.92 -19.45
C ASN A 28 -16.85 -2.26 -18.15
N VAL A 29 -15.88 -3.16 -18.27
CA VAL A 29 -14.95 -3.51 -17.19
C VAL A 29 -13.59 -2.89 -17.49
N TYR A 30 -13.07 -2.10 -16.56
CA TYR A 30 -11.75 -1.47 -16.66
C TYR A 30 -10.80 -2.12 -15.67
N LYS A 31 -9.58 -2.42 -16.12
CA LYS A 31 -8.50 -2.85 -15.22
C LYS A 31 -7.94 -1.61 -14.52
N THR A 32 -7.80 -1.69 -13.22
CA THR A 32 -7.19 -0.65 -12.38
C THR A 32 -5.93 -1.20 -11.76
N TRP A 33 -5.02 -0.30 -11.39
CA TRP A 33 -3.90 -0.66 -10.53
C TRP A 33 -3.42 0.58 -9.77
N HIS A 34 -2.87 0.36 -8.59
CA HIS A 34 -2.22 1.37 -7.76
C HIS A 34 -1.16 0.71 -6.88
N HIS A 35 -0.36 1.51 -6.18
CA HIS A 35 0.55 1.02 -5.16
C HIS A 35 0.10 1.41 -3.76
N GLU A 36 0.54 0.63 -2.79
CA GLU A 36 0.32 0.85 -1.37
C GLU A 36 1.66 0.70 -0.65
N ILE A 37 1.93 1.61 0.28
CA ILE A 37 3.00 1.44 1.26
C ILE A 37 2.34 1.06 2.59
N TRP A 38 2.68 -0.13 3.07
CA TRP A 38 2.26 -0.65 4.36
C TRP A 38 3.37 -0.52 5.38
N THR A 39 3.01 -0.28 6.63
CA THR A 39 3.96 -0.03 7.73
C THR A 39 3.99 -1.14 8.76
N ASP A 40 3.04 -2.07 8.67
CA ASP A 40 2.83 -3.19 9.57
C ASP A 40 2.37 -4.41 8.75
N ARG A 41 3.15 -5.49 8.86
CA ARG A 41 2.92 -6.74 8.12
C ARG A 41 1.68 -7.49 8.61
N ASP A 42 1.44 -7.53 9.92
CA ASP A 42 0.29 -8.23 10.47
C ASP A 42 -1.01 -7.52 10.05
N LYS A 43 -0.98 -6.18 9.99
CA LYS A 43 -2.10 -5.38 9.47
C LYS A 43 -2.29 -5.56 7.97
N PHE A 44 -1.21 -5.68 7.20
CA PHE A 44 -1.30 -6.02 5.77
C PHE A 44 -1.96 -7.40 5.54
N GLU A 45 -1.54 -8.42 6.28
CA GLU A 45 -2.08 -9.78 6.15
C GLU A 45 -3.55 -9.87 6.62
N ALA A 46 -3.94 -9.03 7.57
CA ALA A 46 -5.33 -8.89 8.03
C ALA A 46 -6.18 -7.93 7.16
N ASP A 47 -5.59 -7.26 6.18
CA ASP A 47 -6.22 -6.21 5.34
C ASP A 47 -6.81 -5.04 6.14
N ILE A 48 -6.10 -4.62 7.19
CA ILE A 48 -6.51 -3.52 8.08
C ILE A 48 -5.68 -2.27 7.76
N THR A 49 -6.29 -1.32 7.04
CA THR A 49 -5.58 -0.09 6.60
C THR A 49 -5.46 0.97 7.69
N GLU A 50 -6.39 1.01 8.64
CA GLU A 50 -6.39 1.92 9.79
C GLU A 50 -7.18 1.35 10.96
N GLU A 51 -6.84 1.77 12.18
CA GLU A 51 -7.56 1.41 13.41
C GLU A 51 -7.67 2.61 14.35
N ARG A 52 -8.67 2.59 15.23
CA ARG A 52 -8.79 3.51 16.35
C ARG A 52 -8.51 2.78 17.65
N LEU A 53 -7.36 3.08 18.24
CA LEU A 53 -6.89 2.56 19.52
C LEU A 53 -7.11 3.61 20.63
N GLU A 54 -6.76 3.25 21.87
CA GLU A 54 -6.96 4.14 23.04
C GLU A 54 -6.15 5.45 22.93
N ASP A 55 -5.00 5.40 22.27
CA ASP A 55 -4.08 6.52 22.05
C ASP A 55 -4.38 7.31 20.76
N GLY A 56 -5.32 6.87 19.93
CA GLY A 56 -5.78 7.62 18.76
C GLY A 56 -6.00 6.77 17.50
N GLN A 57 -5.99 7.45 16.36
CA GLN A 57 -6.08 6.80 15.05
C GLN A 57 -4.68 6.42 14.57
N HIS A 58 -4.53 5.16 14.15
CA HIS A 58 -3.32 4.61 13.57
C HIS A 58 -3.61 4.26 12.11
N ILE A 59 -2.76 4.72 11.20
CA ILE A 59 -2.87 4.46 9.76
C ILE A 59 -1.69 3.57 9.38
N TYR A 60 -2.00 2.39 8.83
CA TYR A 60 -1.01 1.36 8.47
C TYR A 60 -0.73 1.29 6.98
N CYS A 61 -1.58 1.92 6.15
CA CYS A 61 -1.48 1.88 4.69
C CYS A 61 -1.63 3.27 4.07
N CYS A 62 -0.76 3.59 3.12
CA CYS A 62 -0.81 4.78 2.29
C CYS A 62 -0.94 4.41 0.82
N ASN A 63 -1.93 4.98 0.12
CA ASN A 63 -2.16 4.75 -1.30
C ASN A 63 -1.33 5.70 -2.18
N LEU A 64 -0.75 5.16 -3.26
CA LEU A 64 0.03 5.86 -4.27
C LEU A 64 -0.59 5.67 -5.68
N ALA A 65 -1.83 6.15 -5.86
CA ALA A 65 -2.49 6.12 -7.16
C ALA A 65 -1.76 6.97 -8.21
N GLY A 66 -1.55 6.39 -9.40
CA GLY A 66 -0.93 7.07 -10.55
C GLY A 66 0.60 7.07 -10.56
N PHE A 67 1.25 6.46 -9.56
CA PHE A 67 2.70 6.27 -9.52
C PHE A 67 3.10 5.12 -10.43
N THR A 68 4.26 5.20 -11.08
CA THR A 68 4.88 4.04 -11.71
C THR A 68 5.48 3.11 -10.65
N ASP A 69 5.84 1.86 -11.02
CA ASP A 69 6.54 0.95 -10.12
C ASP A 69 7.85 1.61 -9.62
N GLU A 70 8.58 2.32 -10.50
CA GLU A 70 9.81 3.02 -10.17
C GLU A 70 9.59 4.22 -9.22
N ASP A 71 8.55 5.03 -9.46
CA ASP A 71 8.24 6.18 -8.59
C ASP A 71 7.78 5.73 -7.20
N ALA A 72 6.99 4.64 -7.16
CA ALA A 72 6.53 4.04 -5.92
C ALA A 72 7.72 3.45 -5.13
N LEU A 73 8.66 2.78 -5.81
CA LEU A 73 9.89 2.27 -5.18
C LEU A 73 10.74 3.39 -4.60
N GLN A 74 10.97 4.47 -5.35
CA GLN A 74 11.71 5.63 -4.84
C GLN A 74 11.04 6.28 -3.63
N SER A 75 9.70 6.29 -3.61
CA SER A 75 8.93 6.84 -2.48
C SER A 75 9.05 5.94 -1.24
N PHE A 76 9.03 4.62 -1.44
CA PHE A 76 9.24 3.62 -0.40
C PHE A 76 10.65 3.73 0.21
N GLU A 77 11.70 3.67 -0.62
CA GLU A 77 13.09 3.76 -0.15
C GLU A 77 13.38 5.05 0.61
N ARG A 78 12.84 6.18 0.14
CA ARG A 78 12.97 7.47 0.82
C ARG A 78 12.32 7.45 2.20
N ARG A 79 11.15 6.83 2.33
CA ARG A 79 10.43 6.70 3.61
C ARG A 79 11.22 5.87 4.61
N GLU A 80 11.67 4.68 4.22
CA GLU A 80 12.42 3.78 5.11
C GLU A 80 13.76 4.41 5.55
N SER A 81 14.44 5.08 4.63
CA SER A 81 15.66 5.84 4.95
C SER A 81 15.44 6.90 6.05
N LEU A 82 14.31 7.63 6.00
CA LEU A 82 13.96 8.62 7.02
C LEU A 82 13.61 7.97 8.37
N MET A 83 13.04 6.77 8.37
CA MET A 83 12.70 6.05 9.59
C MET A 83 13.92 5.44 10.28
N ALA A 84 14.92 5.01 9.52
CA ALA A 84 16.18 4.47 10.07
C ALA A 84 17.03 5.50 10.84
N HIS A 85 16.72 6.79 10.73
CA HIS A 85 17.48 7.89 11.37
C HIS A 85 16.72 8.56 12.54
N ASN A 86 15.60 8.00 12.98
CA ASN A 86 14.83 8.44 14.16
C ASN A 86 14.84 7.34 15.23
#